data_AF-A0A0A2LZF6-F1
#
_entry.id   AF-A0A0A2LZF6-F1
#
_cell.length_a   1.000
_cell.length_b   1.000
_cell.length_c   1.000
_cell.angle_alpha   90.00
_cell.angle_beta   90.00
_cell.angle_gamma   90.00
#
_symmetry.space_group_name_H-M   'P 1'
#
loop_
_entity.id
_entity.type
_entity.pdbx_description
1 polymer ?
#
loop_
_entity_poly.entity_id
_entity_poly.type
_entity_poly.pdbx_seq_one_letter_code
_entity_poly.pdbx_strand_id
1 'polypeptide(L)'
;MRIPASIKVIGCLGLIFLTLNSCSNNPDKYYKALTQEEYQKYTAIDTLLENKKNLITECKSPLPYPVFTTLVKKIGTGNVSYFKLDSDAYLENDSIVIAYASAFKSDESGDMQKDGLWLYAEFYDNENKKGNWFYSISDSGIRFSVDSLPPNYKPENLPTKEGIYLLKNEKIEMISAEQSEEKFSSLKRDGFYFIPNTGRLFKRYNINTIQ
;
A
#
# COMPACT_ATOMS: atom_id res chain seq x y z
N MET A 1 -36.19 61.04 -15.48
CA MET A 1 -36.51 60.71 -14.08
C MET A 1 -36.31 59.20 -13.92
N ARG A 2 -35.36 58.81 -13.05
CA ARG A 2 -35.02 57.44 -12.55
C ARG A 2 -34.61 56.36 -13.56
N ILE A 3 -33.30 56.09 -13.57
CA ILE A 3 -32.67 54.76 -13.76
C ILE A 3 -32.94 53.96 -12.46
N PRO A 4 -33.23 52.65 -12.49
CA PRO A 4 -32.18 51.60 -12.38
C PRO A 4 -32.42 50.42 -13.36
N ALA A 5 -31.41 49.85 -14.02
CA ALA A 5 -30.27 49.07 -13.49
C ALA A 5 -30.72 47.80 -12.74
N SER A 6 -30.67 46.64 -13.40
CA SER A 6 -30.21 45.38 -12.80
C SER A 6 -30.06 44.29 -13.86
N ILE A 7 -28.87 44.25 -14.45
CA ILE A 7 -28.33 43.08 -15.14
C ILE A 7 -28.12 42.00 -14.06
N LYS A 8 -28.91 40.93 -14.09
CA LYS A 8 -28.62 39.72 -13.32
C LYS A 8 -27.69 38.84 -14.14
N VAL A 9 -26.38 39.07 -14.01
CA VAL A 9 -25.37 38.05 -14.26
C VAL A 9 -25.54 37.02 -13.14
N ILE A 10 -26.29 35.94 -13.39
CA ILE A 10 -26.22 34.76 -12.54
C ILE A 10 -24.93 34.06 -12.93
N GLY A 11 -23.84 34.49 -12.29
CA GLY A 11 -22.56 33.82 -12.36
C GLY A 11 -22.74 32.39 -11.88
N CYS A 12 -22.32 31.45 -12.73
CA CYS A 12 -21.98 30.09 -12.33
C CYS A 12 -20.84 30.16 -11.32
N LEU A 13 -21.18 30.34 -10.04
CA LEU A 13 -20.32 29.93 -8.95
C LEU A 13 -20.43 28.41 -8.84
N GLY A 14 -19.66 27.73 -9.70
CA GLY A 14 -19.25 26.36 -9.50
C GLY A 14 -18.44 26.30 -8.21
N LEU A 15 -19.14 26.11 -7.09
CA LEU A 15 -18.55 25.73 -5.82
C LEU A 15 -18.14 24.26 -5.94
N ILE A 16 -16.94 24.07 -6.50
CA ILE A 16 -16.10 22.91 -6.27
C ILE A 16 -15.79 22.92 -4.77
N PHE A 17 -16.66 22.28 -3.97
CA PHE A 17 -16.33 21.90 -2.60
C PHE A 17 -15.55 20.59 -2.65
N LEU A 18 -14.28 20.71 -3.06
CA LEU A 18 -13.22 19.78 -2.70
C LEU A 18 -12.81 20.08 -1.27
N THR A 19 -13.40 19.37 -0.32
CA THR A 19 -12.81 19.09 0.98
C THR A 19 -12.52 17.59 0.96
N LEU A 20 -11.29 17.09 0.75
CA LEU A 20 -10.04 17.42 1.47
C LEU A 20 -10.30 17.54 2.97
N ASN A 21 -10.64 16.39 3.57
CA ASN A 21 -10.52 16.02 4.98
C ASN A 21 -10.81 14.51 4.98
N SER A 22 -9.87 13.60 5.15
CA SER A 22 -8.89 13.53 6.21
C SER A 22 -7.73 12.68 5.71
N CYS A 23 -6.49 13.15 5.88
CA CYS A 23 -5.37 12.24 6.12
C CYS A 23 -5.69 11.49 7.40
N SER A 24 -6.49 10.43 7.26
CA SER A 24 -6.66 9.44 8.27
C SER A 24 -5.31 8.75 8.40
N ASN A 25 -4.57 9.11 9.44
CA ASN A 25 -3.60 8.20 10.06
C ASN A 25 -4.39 7.01 10.63
N ASN A 26 -5.07 6.25 9.75
CA ASN A 26 -5.61 4.97 10.14
C ASN A 26 -4.40 4.06 10.28
N PRO A 27 -4.08 3.55 11.48
CA PRO A 27 -3.05 2.52 11.63
C PRO A 27 -3.38 1.26 10.81
N ASP A 28 -4.63 1.12 10.38
CA ASP A 28 -5.16 -0.11 9.79
C ASP A 28 -5.35 0.06 8.28
N LYS A 29 -4.27 0.33 7.55
CA LYS A 29 -4.27 0.26 6.07
C LYS A 29 -4.46 -1.16 5.54
N TYR A 30 -4.40 -2.16 6.40
CA TYR A 30 -4.26 -3.57 6.02
C TYR A 30 -5.47 -4.43 6.43
N TYR A 31 -6.42 -3.85 7.16
CA TYR A 31 -7.66 -4.50 7.52
C TYR A 31 -8.76 -3.46 7.80
N LYS A 32 -10.01 -3.91 7.72
CA LYS A 32 -11.20 -3.12 8.04
C LYS A 32 -11.99 -3.83 9.14
N ALA A 33 -12.29 -3.12 10.22
CA ALA A 33 -13.25 -3.58 11.22
C ALA A 33 -14.67 -3.67 10.60
N LEU A 34 -15.37 -4.74 10.91
CA LEU A 34 -16.73 -5.01 10.47
C LEU A 34 -17.69 -5.05 11.66
N THR A 35 -18.93 -4.63 11.44
CA THR A 35 -20.01 -4.99 12.35
C THR A 35 -20.36 -6.48 12.19
N GLN A 36 -21.07 -7.04 13.16
CA GLN A 36 -21.56 -8.42 13.04
C GLN A 36 -22.48 -8.60 11.82
N GLU A 37 -23.34 -7.62 11.54
CA GLU A 37 -24.26 -7.64 10.40
C GLU A 37 -23.49 -7.58 9.07
N GLU A 38 -22.37 -6.85 9.02
CA GLU A 38 -21.50 -6.85 7.85
C GLU A 38 -20.80 -8.19 7.65
N TYR A 39 -20.28 -8.79 8.73
CA TYR A 39 -19.61 -10.10 8.70
C TYR A 39 -20.55 -11.21 8.19
N GLN A 40 -21.81 -11.21 8.64
CA GLN A 40 -22.80 -12.24 8.27
C GLN A 40 -23.20 -12.23 6.78
N LYS A 41 -22.90 -11.17 6.04
CA LYS A 41 -23.17 -11.10 4.59
C LYS A 41 -22.21 -11.98 3.77
N TYR A 42 -21.09 -12.37 4.35
CA TYR A 42 -20.08 -13.16 3.68
C TYR A 42 -20.38 -14.65 3.86
N THR A 43 -20.10 -15.43 2.81
CA THR A 43 -20.25 -16.90 2.86
C THR A 43 -18.88 -17.53 3.01
N ALA A 44 -18.65 -18.28 4.08
CA ALA A 44 -17.40 -19.01 4.28
C ALA A 44 -17.22 -20.08 3.19
N ILE A 45 -16.01 -20.15 2.65
CA ILE A 45 -15.56 -21.14 1.67
C ILE A 45 -14.64 -22.13 2.34
N ASP A 46 -13.66 -21.61 3.10
CA ASP A 46 -12.67 -22.42 3.79
C ASP A 46 -12.29 -21.81 5.15
N THR A 47 -11.82 -22.65 6.06
CA THR A 47 -11.31 -22.26 7.38
C THR A 47 -9.79 -22.35 7.38
N LEU A 48 -9.13 -21.20 7.39
CA LEU A 48 -7.67 -21.09 7.40
C LEU A 48 -7.09 -21.29 8.81
N LEU A 49 -7.82 -20.86 9.85
CA LEU A 49 -7.42 -21.03 11.24
C LEU A 49 -8.64 -21.08 12.15
N GLU A 50 -8.66 -22.01 13.08
CA GLU A 50 -9.61 -22.00 14.18
C GLU A 50 -8.91 -22.29 15.51
N ASN A 51 -9.02 -21.38 16.46
CA ASN A 51 -8.59 -21.58 17.83
C ASN A 51 -9.49 -20.79 18.80
N LYS A 52 -9.20 -20.90 20.11
CA LYS A 52 -10.00 -20.27 21.16
C LYS A 52 -10.14 -18.74 21.04
N LYS A 53 -9.22 -18.07 20.36
CA LYS A 53 -9.16 -16.61 20.25
C LYS A 53 -9.52 -16.10 18.86
N ASN A 54 -9.26 -16.88 17.82
CA ASN A 54 -9.38 -16.42 16.44
C ASN A 54 -10.01 -17.52 15.58
N LEU A 55 -10.96 -17.12 14.74
CA LEU A 55 -11.44 -17.87 13.58
C LEU A 55 -11.11 -17.05 12.33
N ILE A 56 -10.36 -17.64 11.41
CA ILE A 56 -9.99 -17.03 10.14
C ILE A 56 -10.57 -17.87 9.02
N THR A 57 -11.32 -17.23 8.14
CA THR A 57 -12.03 -17.89 7.04
C THR A 57 -11.76 -17.17 5.74
N GLU A 58 -11.56 -17.93 4.67
CA GLU A 58 -11.71 -17.40 3.32
C GLU A 58 -13.20 -17.38 2.99
N CYS A 59 -13.68 -16.23 2.51
CA CYS A 59 -15.09 -16.01 2.28
C CYS A 59 -15.36 -15.44 0.89
N LYS A 60 -16.51 -15.81 0.33
CA LYS A 60 -17.09 -15.15 -0.84
C LYS A 60 -17.72 -13.83 -0.43
N SER A 61 -17.35 -12.75 -1.12
CA SER A 61 -17.98 -11.44 -0.98
C SER A 61 -19.45 -11.46 -1.43
N PRO A 62 -20.35 -10.68 -0.78
CA PRO A 62 -21.74 -10.52 -1.21
C PRO A 62 -21.90 -9.70 -2.50
N LEU A 63 -20.81 -9.19 -3.08
CA LEU A 63 -20.82 -8.40 -4.31
C LEU A 63 -21.09 -9.26 -5.56
N PRO A 64 -21.64 -8.66 -6.64
CA PRO A 64 -22.06 -9.39 -7.85
C PRO A 64 -20.93 -10.08 -8.63
N TYR A 65 -19.67 -9.77 -8.33
CA TYR A 65 -18.50 -10.45 -8.88
C TYR A 65 -17.83 -11.27 -7.76
N PRO A 66 -17.44 -12.53 -8.03
CA PRO A 66 -16.77 -13.35 -7.01
C PRO A 66 -15.42 -12.70 -6.67
N VAL A 67 -15.42 -11.99 -5.55
CA VAL A 67 -14.22 -11.50 -4.89
C VAL A 67 -14.09 -12.31 -3.62
N PHE A 68 -12.98 -13.05 -3.51
CA PHE A 68 -12.63 -13.75 -2.27
C PHE A 68 -12.00 -12.74 -1.31
N THR A 69 -12.22 -12.96 -0.02
CA THR A 69 -11.62 -12.14 1.02
C THR A 69 -11.37 -12.98 2.25
N THR A 70 -10.35 -12.61 3.02
CA THR A 70 -10.09 -13.24 4.31
C THR A 70 -10.79 -12.46 5.41
N LEU A 71 -11.60 -13.13 6.20
CA LEU A 71 -12.24 -12.59 7.38
C LEU A 71 -11.63 -13.16 8.66
N VAL A 72 -11.56 -12.33 9.69
CA VAL A 72 -11.04 -12.67 11.02
C VAL A 72 -12.11 -12.36 12.04
N LYS A 73 -12.52 -13.37 12.80
CA LYS A 73 -13.38 -13.24 13.99
C LYS A 73 -12.51 -13.44 15.22
N LYS A 74 -12.37 -12.40 16.05
CA LYS A 74 -11.64 -12.44 17.31
C LYS A 74 -12.59 -12.60 18.48
N ILE A 75 -12.32 -13.59 19.32
CA ILE A 75 -13.12 -13.94 20.50
C ILE A 75 -12.34 -13.49 21.74
N GLY A 76 -12.78 -12.36 22.30
CA GLY A 76 -12.26 -11.82 23.56
C GLY A 76 -13.07 -12.28 24.77
N THR A 77 -12.65 -11.84 25.95
CA THR A 77 -13.41 -12.05 27.20
C THR A 77 -14.65 -11.16 27.20
N GLY A 78 -15.75 -11.66 26.67
CA GLY A 78 -17.06 -10.99 26.67
C GLY A 78 -17.39 -10.19 25.41
N ASN A 79 -16.44 -10.00 24.49
CA ASN A 79 -16.63 -9.28 23.22
C ASN A 79 -16.16 -10.12 22.04
N VAL A 80 -16.85 -9.97 20.90
CA VAL A 80 -16.43 -10.53 19.62
C VAL A 80 -16.22 -9.39 18.63
N SER A 81 -15.06 -9.38 17.99
CA SER A 81 -14.72 -8.40 16.96
C SER A 81 -14.53 -9.09 15.63
N TYR A 82 -14.88 -8.39 14.55
CA TYR A 82 -14.83 -8.93 13.18
C TYR A 82 -14.00 -8.01 12.32
N PHE A 83 -13.15 -8.60 11.48
CA PHE A 83 -12.25 -7.86 10.60
C PHE A 83 -12.24 -8.50 9.21
N LYS A 84 -12.05 -7.66 8.21
CA LYS A 84 -11.77 -8.05 6.83
C LYS A 84 -10.33 -7.65 6.53
N LEU A 85 -9.50 -8.59 6.10
CA LEU A 85 -8.16 -8.24 5.60
C LEU A 85 -8.26 -7.52 4.26
N ASP A 86 -7.33 -6.61 3.99
CA ASP A 86 -7.21 -5.99 2.67
C ASP A 86 -6.94 -7.07 1.60
N SER A 87 -7.30 -6.79 0.35
CA SER A 87 -7.00 -7.65 -0.80
C SER A 87 -5.50 -7.89 -1.00
N ASP A 88 -4.66 -6.97 -0.52
CA ASP A 88 -3.21 -7.07 -0.57
C ASP A 88 -2.58 -7.68 0.71
N ALA A 89 -3.40 -8.26 1.58
CA ALA A 89 -2.94 -8.95 2.79
C ALA A 89 -3.21 -10.46 2.71
N TYR A 90 -2.22 -11.26 3.10
CA TYR A 90 -2.36 -12.72 3.17
C TYR A 90 -1.79 -13.27 4.48
N LEU A 91 -2.14 -14.52 4.78
CA LEU A 91 -1.68 -15.22 5.97
C LEU A 91 -0.49 -16.12 5.66
N GLU A 92 0.55 -15.96 6.44
CA GLU A 92 1.73 -16.82 6.49
C GLU A 92 1.73 -17.58 7.83
N ASN A 93 1.91 -18.91 7.76
CA ASN A 93 2.00 -19.79 8.94
C ASN A 93 0.87 -19.58 9.96
N ASP A 94 -0.36 -19.40 9.48
CA ASP A 94 -1.62 -19.31 10.23
C ASP A 94 -1.65 -18.28 11.38
N SER A 95 -0.72 -17.33 11.39
CA SER A 95 -0.56 -16.41 12.53
C SER A 95 0.11 -15.08 12.19
N ILE A 96 0.82 -15.01 11.06
CA ILE A 96 1.44 -13.80 10.56
C ILE A 96 0.61 -13.28 9.39
N VAL A 97 0.18 -12.02 9.47
CA VAL A 97 -0.38 -11.32 8.32
C VAL A 97 0.76 -10.59 7.64
N ILE A 98 0.93 -10.86 6.34
CA ILE A 98 1.80 -10.10 5.46
C ILE A 98 0.90 -9.16 4.69
N ALA A 99 1.09 -7.86 4.92
CA ALA A 99 0.32 -6.84 4.24
C ALA A 99 1.24 -6.06 3.29
N TYR A 100 1.01 -6.23 2.00
CA TYR A 100 1.81 -5.57 0.99
C TYR A 100 1.44 -4.09 0.90
N ALA A 101 2.47 -3.25 0.75
CA ALA A 101 2.30 -1.89 0.29
C ALA A 101 1.78 -1.88 -1.15
N SER A 102 1.20 -0.76 -1.59
CA SER A 102 0.79 -0.57 -2.97
C SER A 102 1.91 -0.99 -3.92
N ALA A 103 1.57 -1.77 -4.94
CA ALA A 103 2.55 -2.14 -5.96
C ALA A 103 3.17 -0.87 -6.56
N PHE A 104 4.48 -0.93 -6.81
CA PHE A 104 5.11 0.08 -7.64
C PHE A 104 4.41 0.06 -9.00
N LYS A 105 4.03 1.23 -9.51
CA LYS A 105 3.36 1.33 -10.81
C LYS A 105 4.35 0.97 -11.91
N SER A 106 4.41 -0.31 -12.29
CA SER A 106 4.94 -0.75 -13.58
C SER A 106 3.86 -0.55 -14.65
N ASP A 107 4.23 -0.62 -15.93
CA ASP A 107 3.31 -0.49 -17.05
C ASP A 107 2.08 -1.43 -16.98
N GLU A 108 1.10 -1.17 -17.85
CA GLU A 108 -0.24 -1.79 -17.86
C GLU A 108 -0.25 -3.33 -17.92
N SER A 109 0.89 -3.97 -18.18
CA SER A 109 1.01 -5.41 -18.34
C SER A 109 1.30 -6.17 -17.04
N GLY A 110 1.94 -5.56 -16.03
CA GLY A 110 2.14 -6.16 -14.71
C GLY A 110 2.92 -7.49 -14.64
N ASP A 111 3.41 -8.01 -15.77
CA ASP A 111 3.92 -9.38 -15.90
C ASP A 111 5.32 -9.60 -15.27
N MET A 112 6.03 -8.52 -14.88
CA MET A 112 7.45 -8.59 -14.49
C MET A 112 7.73 -8.71 -12.98
N GLN A 113 6.74 -9.01 -12.15
CA GLN A 113 6.90 -8.92 -10.68
C GLN A 113 7.21 -10.24 -9.96
N LYS A 114 7.40 -11.37 -10.66
CA LYS A 114 7.53 -12.68 -9.99
C LYS A 114 8.89 -12.89 -9.32
N ASP A 115 9.96 -12.37 -9.91
CA ASP A 115 11.34 -12.62 -9.46
C ASP A 115 11.99 -11.41 -8.78
N GLY A 116 11.26 -10.30 -8.69
CA GLY A 116 11.68 -9.06 -8.08
C GLY A 116 11.46 -7.88 -9.02
N LEU A 117 11.86 -6.70 -8.56
CA LEU A 117 11.68 -5.45 -9.28
C LEU A 117 12.89 -4.54 -9.13
N TRP A 118 13.36 -4.04 -10.27
CA TRP A 118 14.31 -2.93 -10.31
C TRP A 118 13.59 -1.60 -10.24
N LEU A 119 14.15 -0.66 -9.51
CA LEU A 119 13.67 0.72 -9.50
C LEU A 119 14.82 1.69 -9.29
N TYR A 120 14.70 2.88 -9.85
CA TYR A 120 15.49 4.03 -9.42
C TYR A 120 14.68 4.83 -8.41
N ALA A 121 15.26 5.13 -7.25
CA ALA A 121 14.65 6.02 -6.26
C ALA A 121 15.42 7.35 -6.21
N GLU A 122 14.66 8.45 -6.25
CA GLU A 122 15.14 9.82 -6.07
C GLU A 122 14.45 10.41 -4.82
N PHE A 123 15.21 10.62 -3.76
CA PHE A 123 14.76 11.24 -2.53
C PHE A 123 14.93 12.75 -2.65
N TYR A 124 13.85 13.50 -2.43
CA TYR A 124 13.89 14.96 -2.53
C TYR A 124 13.42 15.61 -1.24
N ASP A 125 14.08 16.72 -0.91
CA ASP A 125 13.66 17.66 0.12
C ASP A 125 13.69 19.06 -0.50
N ASN A 126 12.51 19.65 -0.71
CA ASN A 126 12.32 20.97 -1.31
C ASN A 126 12.58 22.08 -0.29
N GLU A 127 13.73 22.08 0.37
CA GLU A 127 14.19 23.25 1.11
C GLU A 127 14.55 24.43 0.18
N ASN A 128 14.65 24.20 -1.15
CA ASN A 128 15.07 25.20 -2.14
C ASN A 128 14.10 25.32 -3.33
N LYS A 129 12.89 25.85 -3.13
CA LYS A 129 12.07 26.35 -4.26
C LYS A 129 12.46 27.78 -4.64
N LYS A 130 13.40 27.90 -5.59
CA LYS A 130 13.35 28.94 -6.63
C LYS A 130 13.15 28.25 -7.98
N GLY A 131 11.91 28.20 -8.44
CA GLY A 131 11.58 27.95 -9.86
C GLY A 131 11.26 26.51 -10.26
N ASN A 132 10.05 26.05 -9.96
CA ASN A 132 9.01 25.72 -10.95
C ASN A 132 7.88 24.96 -10.23
N TRP A 133 6.79 25.70 -10.00
CA TRP A 133 5.42 25.20 -9.89
C TRP A 133 5.23 24.14 -11.01
N PHE A 134 4.83 22.90 -10.76
CA PHE A 134 3.44 22.56 -11.04
C PHE A 134 2.89 21.27 -10.40
N TYR A 135 3.65 20.34 -9.81
CA TYR A 135 3.06 19.05 -9.38
C TYR A 135 3.70 18.32 -8.16
N SER A 136 4.13 19.02 -7.12
CA SER A 136 4.43 18.35 -5.83
C SER A 136 3.62 18.96 -4.69
N ILE A 137 2.71 18.16 -4.13
CA ILE A 137 1.85 18.51 -2.99
C ILE A 137 2.65 18.44 -1.67
N SER A 138 3.81 17.78 -1.67
CA SER A 138 4.70 17.68 -0.51
C SER A 138 6.05 18.37 -0.73
N ASP A 139 6.61 18.90 0.37
CA ASP A 139 7.94 19.50 0.39
C ASP A 139 9.05 18.43 0.39
N SER A 140 8.80 17.22 0.90
CA SER A 140 9.73 16.09 0.76
C SER A 140 9.02 14.83 0.27
N GLY A 141 9.78 13.90 -0.29
CA GLY A 141 9.23 12.64 -0.79
C GLY A 141 10.23 11.76 -1.53
N ILE A 142 9.71 10.73 -2.18
CA ILE A 142 10.48 9.76 -2.97
C ILE A 142 9.81 9.63 -4.33
N ARG A 143 10.57 9.82 -5.41
CA ARG A 143 10.14 9.53 -6.77
C ARG A 143 10.71 8.20 -7.20
N PHE A 144 9.86 7.33 -7.74
CA PHE A 144 10.23 6.01 -8.21
C PHE A 144 10.18 5.96 -9.74
N SER A 145 11.25 5.48 -10.37
CA SER A 145 11.24 5.05 -11.77
C SER A 145 11.35 3.52 -11.77
N VAL A 146 10.26 2.86 -12.14
CA VAL A 146 10.12 1.40 -12.04
C VAL A 146 10.72 0.73 -13.26
N ASP A 147 11.19 -0.50 -13.10
CA ASP A 147 11.86 -1.32 -14.11
C ASP A 147 13.05 -0.60 -14.77
N SER A 148 13.68 0.27 -13.99
CA SER A 148 14.82 1.05 -14.40
C SER A 148 16.08 0.33 -13.98
N LEU A 149 16.85 -0.14 -14.96
CA LEU A 149 18.17 -0.73 -14.77
C LEU A 149 19.24 0.24 -15.32
N PRO A 150 20.44 0.33 -14.73
CA PRO A 150 21.53 1.03 -15.38
C PRO A 150 21.85 0.41 -16.74
N PRO A 151 22.10 1.21 -17.80
CA PRO A 151 22.20 0.73 -19.19
C PRO A 151 23.24 -0.38 -19.46
N ASN A 152 24.23 -0.53 -18.58
CA ASN A 152 25.33 -1.49 -18.74
C ASN A 152 25.34 -2.59 -17.69
N TYR A 153 24.38 -2.60 -16.77
CA TYR A 153 24.33 -3.62 -15.73
C TYR A 153 23.75 -4.91 -16.30
N LYS A 154 24.46 -6.02 -16.10
CA LYS A 154 23.96 -7.36 -16.43
C LYS A 154 23.62 -8.07 -15.12
N PRO A 155 22.33 -8.32 -14.83
CA PRO A 155 21.95 -8.98 -13.60
C PRO A 155 22.40 -10.44 -13.65
N GLU A 156 23.50 -10.73 -12.96
CA GLU A 156 23.93 -12.10 -12.66
C GLU A 156 23.57 -12.41 -11.22
N ASN A 157 22.79 -13.48 -11.00
CA ASN A 157 22.39 -13.96 -9.68
C ASN A 157 21.68 -12.90 -8.82
N LEU A 158 20.47 -12.51 -9.22
CA LEU A 158 19.65 -11.59 -8.42
C LEU A 158 19.38 -12.19 -7.02
N PRO A 159 19.39 -11.36 -5.96
CA PRO A 159 19.07 -11.83 -4.62
C PRO A 159 17.64 -12.40 -4.56
N THR A 160 17.47 -13.54 -3.89
CA THR A 160 16.14 -14.15 -3.67
C THR A 160 15.64 -13.98 -2.24
N LYS A 161 16.55 -13.63 -1.32
CA LYS A 161 16.20 -13.39 0.08
C LYS A 161 15.58 -12.01 0.22
N GLU A 162 14.49 -11.91 0.98
CA GLU A 162 13.85 -10.63 1.31
C GLU A 162 14.83 -9.59 1.87
N GLY A 163 14.63 -8.35 1.46
CA GLY A 163 15.45 -7.22 1.84
C GLY A 163 15.35 -6.09 0.83
N ILE A 164 16.02 -4.98 1.14
CA ILE A 164 16.20 -3.86 0.23
C ILE A 164 17.65 -3.89 -0.22
N TYR A 165 17.85 -3.97 -1.53
CA TYR A 165 19.17 -4.03 -2.12
C TYR A 165 19.44 -2.78 -2.95
N LEU A 166 20.68 -2.31 -2.95
CA LEU A 166 21.14 -1.14 -3.67
C LEU A 166 22.33 -1.51 -4.54
N LEU A 167 22.30 -1.10 -5.79
CA LEU A 167 23.41 -1.26 -6.71
C LEU A 167 24.48 -0.19 -6.44
N LYS A 168 25.69 -0.63 -6.11
CA LYS A 168 26.87 0.21 -5.93
C LYS A 168 28.06 -0.42 -6.63
N ASN A 169 28.78 0.37 -7.44
CA ASN A 169 29.98 -0.09 -8.14
C ASN A 169 29.76 -1.43 -8.87
N GLU A 170 28.65 -1.53 -9.62
CA GLU A 170 28.24 -2.74 -10.36
C GLU A 170 27.94 -3.98 -9.48
N LYS A 171 27.79 -3.81 -8.16
CA LYS A 171 27.44 -4.88 -7.22
C LYS A 171 26.15 -4.56 -6.47
N ILE A 172 25.30 -5.57 -6.32
CA ILE A 172 24.08 -5.49 -5.53
C ILE A 172 24.43 -5.76 -4.07
N GLU A 173 24.16 -4.80 -3.19
CA GLU A 173 24.41 -4.93 -1.75
C GLU A 173 23.08 -4.87 -0.98
N MET A 174 22.88 -5.79 -0.04
CA MET A 174 21.76 -5.68 0.90
C MET A 174 22.03 -4.52 1.86
N ILE A 175 21.14 -3.53 1.85
CA ILE A 175 21.23 -2.36 2.73
C ILE A 175 20.17 -2.35 3.83
N SER A 176 19.15 -3.21 3.70
CA SER A 176 18.21 -3.53 4.77
C SER A 176 17.78 -4.99 4.66
N ALA A 177 17.78 -5.71 5.77
CA ALA A 177 17.16 -7.04 5.85
C ALA A 177 15.63 -6.96 5.94
N GLU A 178 15.07 -5.79 6.25
CA GLU A 178 13.63 -5.56 6.35
C GLU A 178 13.14 -4.82 5.10
N GLN A 179 12.16 -5.42 4.43
CA GLN A 179 11.57 -4.98 3.16
C GLN A 179 10.26 -4.20 3.40
N SER A 180 10.32 -3.11 4.18
CA SER A 180 9.15 -2.28 4.56
C SER A 180 9.23 -0.85 4.01
N GLU A 181 8.08 -0.18 3.89
CA GLU A 181 7.99 1.23 3.47
C GLU A 181 8.77 2.16 4.41
N GLU A 182 8.68 1.91 5.72
CA GLU A 182 9.38 2.69 6.74
C GLU A 182 10.90 2.57 6.57
N LYS A 183 11.39 1.35 6.40
CA LYS A 183 12.82 1.13 6.19
C LYS A 183 13.27 1.75 4.90
N PHE A 184 12.56 1.54 3.80
CA PHE A 184 12.91 2.14 2.52
C PHE A 184 13.00 3.67 2.62
N SER A 185 11.99 4.29 3.22
CA SER A 185 11.92 5.76 3.38
C SER A 185 13.03 6.31 4.28
N SER A 186 13.47 5.54 5.27
CA SER A 186 14.56 5.93 6.17
C SER A 186 15.95 5.92 5.53
N LEU A 187 16.12 5.23 4.39
CA LEU A 187 17.42 5.09 3.74
C LEU A 187 17.96 6.42 3.20
N LYS A 188 17.07 7.29 2.69
CA LYS A 188 17.39 8.62 2.16
C LYS A 188 18.59 8.62 1.21
N ARG A 189 18.59 7.71 0.24
CA ARG A 189 19.70 7.49 -0.71
C ARG A 189 19.19 7.34 -2.12
N ASP A 190 19.65 8.18 -3.01
CA ASP A 190 19.33 8.01 -4.43
C ASP A 190 20.05 6.80 -5.01
N GLY A 191 19.46 6.18 -6.02
CA GLY A 191 20.12 5.13 -6.79
C GLY A 191 19.19 4.04 -7.30
N PHE A 192 19.81 3.00 -7.87
CA PHE A 192 19.13 1.82 -8.38
C PHE A 192 18.99 0.76 -7.31
N TYR A 193 17.76 0.43 -6.97
CA TYR A 193 17.38 -0.57 -5.99
C TYR A 193 16.84 -1.81 -6.68
N PHE A 194 17.03 -2.94 -6.00
CA PHE A 194 16.36 -4.18 -6.32
C PHE A 194 15.55 -4.66 -5.12
N ILE A 195 14.27 -4.95 -5.36
CA ILE A 195 13.34 -5.52 -4.39
C ILE A 195 13.02 -6.95 -4.84
N PRO A 196 13.45 -7.99 -4.11
CA PRO A 196 13.26 -9.38 -4.51
C PRO A 196 11.81 -9.85 -4.37
N ASN A 197 11.54 -11.08 -4.83
CA ASN A 197 10.24 -11.77 -4.76
C ASN A 197 9.16 -11.03 -5.54
N THR A 198 8.06 -10.64 -4.90
CA THR A 198 6.96 -9.91 -5.55
C THR A 198 7.34 -8.48 -5.97
N GLY A 199 8.56 -8.03 -5.67
CA GLY A 199 8.97 -6.65 -5.91
C GLY A 199 8.24 -5.63 -5.02
N ARG A 200 7.49 -6.09 -4.01
CA ARG A 200 6.66 -5.23 -3.15
C ARG A 200 7.29 -5.07 -1.77
N LEU A 201 7.19 -3.85 -1.24
CA LEU A 201 7.41 -3.62 0.19
C LEU A 201 6.22 -4.15 0.97
N PHE A 202 6.42 -4.57 2.22
CA PHE A 202 5.35 -5.13 3.05
C PHE A 202 5.64 -4.93 4.54
N LYS A 203 4.61 -5.19 5.35
CA LYS A 203 4.72 -5.34 6.80
C LYS A 203 4.30 -6.73 7.23
N ARG A 204 4.98 -7.21 8.27
CA ARG A 204 4.59 -8.40 9.03
C ARG A 204 4.03 -7.99 10.37
N TYR A 205 2.87 -8.50 10.71
CA TYR A 205 2.36 -8.39 12.07
C TYR A 205 1.62 -9.65 12.47
N ASN A 206 1.62 -9.92 13.78
CA ASN A 206 0.92 -11.08 14.32
C ASN A 206 -0.59 -10.81 14.30
N ILE A 207 -1.40 -11.79 13.91
CA ILE A 207 -2.86 -11.65 13.86
C ILE A 207 -3.47 -11.18 15.21
N ASN A 208 -2.80 -11.51 16.32
CA ASN A 208 -3.23 -11.08 17.64
C ASN A 208 -3.14 -9.56 17.84
N THR A 209 -2.37 -8.83 17.05
CA THR A 209 -2.22 -7.36 17.15
C THR A 209 -3.29 -6.57 16.39
N ILE A 210 -4.11 -7.21 15.56
CA ILE A 210 -5.29 -6.57 14.94
C ILE A 210 -6.27 -6.13 16.04
N GLN A 211 -6.72 -4.87 16.02
CA GLN A 211 -7.62 -4.27 17.00
C GLN A 211 -8.90 -3.75 16.39
#